data_AF-A0A6A7FWC9-F1
#
_entry.id   AF-A0A6A7FWC9-F1
#
_cell.length_a   1.000
_cell.length_b   1.000
_cell.length_c   1.000
_cell.angle_alpha   90.00
_cell.angle_beta   90.00
_cell.angle_gamma   90.00
#
_symmetry.space_group_name_H-M   'P 1'
#
loop_
_entity.id
_entity.type
_entity.pdbx_description
1 polymer ?
#
loop_
_entity_poly.entity_id
_entity_poly.type
_entity_poly.pdbx_seq_one_letter_code
_entity_poly.pdbx_strand_id
1 'polypeptide(L)'
;MASPHELPLDTPILYLQCNEAFKGLSEKERRYAHHLSKASWWSSLIIFCQTSPEAPGVFSMLTRLFRSEPLDSLKTHALEKKILTEDEFKSLLIYYCGLVYNCGNYLGMGDRKFVPTISREQLLALIKTSKTYLENPDCIMQYYNRVVGNMYDLTDEKKFLGMPPNGTTMYFTPNCTQKDADLCKEYMTARNIEGWNTRLIKHEDGSKVVYDIRIASVEKDAADGITVKEDTFEGQTFTITRGDYSPILKMVNAELALAKNYAANDMEINMLERYIESFKTGSVKAHKEGSTFWVKNKSPAVELYLGFIEVYRDPTNQRAEFESFVAIVNREQSRKFDIMVEKAEKEILPLLPWGKDFEEDEFMRPDFSSLDIMTFATSGLPIGINIPNYKDIKEEQGFKNVCLTNVLSSRTGDKSAQFLTQEDAALREKFGSTSLEICVGLHELLGHGSGKFLRRKDDGTLNFDPEKVKNPFTGNAAGFYETGESYQTKFTNLSSAYEECR
;
A
#
# COMPACT_ATOMS: atom_id res chain seq x y z
N MET A 1 -3.32 -6.03 -31.84
CA MET A 1 -3.20 -5.37 -30.53
C MET A 1 -2.51 -6.36 -29.61
N ALA A 2 -1.54 -5.92 -28.80
CA ALA A 2 -0.94 -6.79 -27.78
C ALA A 2 -2.04 -7.32 -26.85
N SER A 3 -1.85 -8.54 -26.32
CA SER A 3 -2.76 -9.09 -25.31
C SER A 3 -2.89 -8.07 -24.16
N PRO A 4 -4.10 -7.82 -23.62
CA PRO A 4 -4.23 -6.97 -22.45
C PRO A 4 -3.33 -7.49 -21.30
N HIS A 5 -3.10 -8.80 -21.21
CA HIS A 5 -2.29 -9.41 -20.16
C HIS A 5 -0.77 -9.37 -20.41
N GLU A 6 -0.29 -8.59 -21.37
CA GLU A 6 1.14 -8.39 -21.60
C GLU A 6 1.52 -6.92 -21.34
N LEU A 7 2.74 -6.71 -20.85
CA LEU A 7 3.29 -5.37 -20.65
C LEU A 7 3.93 -4.88 -21.98
N PRO A 8 3.60 -3.67 -22.46
CA PRO A 8 4.15 -3.14 -23.71
C PRO A 8 5.67 -2.96 -23.69
N LEU A 9 6.33 -3.11 -24.85
CA LEU A 9 7.78 -2.91 -25.01
C LEU A 9 8.26 -1.48 -24.72
N ASP A 10 7.35 -0.52 -24.80
CA ASP A 10 7.54 0.90 -24.52
C ASP A 10 7.05 1.29 -23.11
N THR A 11 6.84 0.32 -22.21
CA THR A 11 6.51 0.58 -20.80
C THR A 11 7.51 1.59 -20.21
N PRO A 12 7.05 2.74 -19.68
CA PRO A 12 7.93 3.78 -19.19
C PRO A 12 8.63 3.34 -17.90
N ILE A 13 9.93 3.61 -17.81
CA ILE A 13 10.73 3.41 -16.59
C ILE A 13 11.11 4.78 -16.05
N LEU A 14 10.53 5.12 -14.90
CA LEU A 14 10.71 6.41 -14.23
C LEU A 14 11.59 6.22 -12.99
N TYR A 15 12.35 7.25 -12.64
CA TYR A 15 13.27 7.22 -11.51
C TYR A 15 12.79 8.19 -10.43
N LEU A 16 12.67 7.70 -9.19
CA LEU A 16 12.42 8.54 -8.03
C LEU A 16 13.71 9.24 -7.62
N GLN A 17 13.76 10.57 -7.81
CA GLN A 17 14.90 11.36 -7.38
C GLN A 17 14.80 11.62 -5.87
N CYS A 18 15.81 11.23 -5.10
CA CYS A 18 15.88 11.45 -3.65
C CYS A 18 17.26 11.98 -3.20
N ASN A 19 18.15 12.26 -4.15
CA ASN A 19 19.56 12.57 -3.87
C ASN A 19 19.74 13.85 -3.05
N GLU A 20 18.97 14.90 -3.35
CA GLU A 20 19.07 16.19 -2.66
C GLU A 20 18.56 16.09 -1.22
N ALA A 21 17.37 15.51 -1.04
CA ALA A 21 16.81 15.22 0.28
C ALA A 21 17.76 14.36 1.13
N PHE A 22 18.31 13.27 0.55
CA PHE A 22 19.24 12.38 1.25
C PHE A 22 20.57 13.07 1.65
N LYS A 23 21.09 13.99 0.83
CA LYS A 23 22.28 14.79 1.19
C LYS A 23 22.03 15.65 2.43
N GLY A 24 20.80 16.12 2.62
CA GLY A 24 20.38 16.92 3.78
C GLY A 24 20.37 16.16 5.11
N LEU A 25 20.40 14.83 5.09
CA LEU A 25 20.45 14.01 6.31
C LEU A 25 21.85 14.02 6.95
N SER A 26 21.87 14.09 8.28
CA SER A 26 23.03 13.79 9.12
C SER A 26 23.42 12.31 9.04
N GLU A 27 24.61 11.96 9.54
CA GLU A 27 25.05 10.56 9.55
C GLU A 27 24.10 9.66 10.37
N LYS A 28 23.60 10.15 11.51
CA LYS A 28 22.65 9.42 12.36
C LYS A 28 21.33 9.16 11.61
N GLU A 29 20.77 10.18 10.97
CA GLU A 29 19.53 10.06 10.18
C GLU A 29 19.71 9.14 8.96
N ARG A 30 20.87 9.14 8.30
CA ARG A 30 21.16 8.20 7.20
C ARG A 30 21.20 6.75 7.68
N ARG A 31 21.76 6.48 8.86
CA ARG A 31 21.78 5.14 9.46
C ARG A 31 20.37 4.70 9.87
N TYR A 32 19.57 5.63 10.40
CA TYR A 32 18.15 5.41 10.68
C TYR A 32 17.39 5.02 9.40
N ALA A 33 17.45 5.87 8.37
CA ALA A 33 16.81 5.64 7.08
C ALA A 33 17.27 4.33 6.40
N HIS A 34 18.56 3.99 6.52
CA HIS A 34 19.10 2.74 5.98
C HIS A 34 18.42 1.49 6.56
N HIS A 35 18.35 1.40 7.90
CA HIS A 35 17.74 0.24 8.54
C HIS A 35 16.23 0.19 8.29
N LEU A 36 15.55 1.33 8.30
CA LEU A 36 14.14 1.40 7.93
C LEU A 36 13.90 0.93 6.49
N SER A 37 14.72 1.38 5.53
CA SER A 37 14.63 0.96 4.13
C SER A 37 14.83 -0.55 3.97
N LYS A 38 15.77 -1.13 4.71
CA LYS A 38 15.94 -2.59 4.73
C LYS A 38 14.73 -3.31 5.31
N ALA A 39 14.13 -2.78 6.40
CA ALA A 39 12.90 -3.32 6.95
C ALA A 39 11.76 -3.32 5.91
N SER A 40 11.58 -2.20 5.18
CA SER A 40 10.61 -2.08 4.09
C SER A 40 10.86 -3.09 2.96
N TRP A 41 12.09 -3.26 2.51
CA TRP A 41 12.39 -4.23 1.45
C TRP A 41 12.28 -5.69 1.91
N TRP A 42 12.50 -5.99 3.18
CA TRP A 42 12.17 -7.32 3.70
C TRP A 42 10.66 -7.54 3.70
N SER A 43 9.87 -6.54 4.07
CA SER A 43 8.42 -6.67 4.12
C SER A 43 7.76 -6.77 2.75
N SER A 44 8.39 -6.29 1.67
CA SER A 44 7.86 -6.48 0.31
C SER A 44 7.66 -7.96 -0.06
N LEU A 45 8.43 -8.88 0.55
CA LEU A 45 8.26 -10.31 0.37
C LEU A 45 6.91 -10.82 0.89
N ILE A 46 6.30 -10.13 1.85
CA ILE A 46 4.94 -10.43 2.32
C ILE A 46 3.93 -10.12 1.20
N ILE A 47 4.12 -9.01 0.47
CA ILE A 47 3.25 -8.58 -0.63
C ILE A 47 3.24 -9.61 -1.77
N PHE A 48 4.41 -10.18 -2.10
CA PHE A 48 4.49 -11.32 -3.02
C PHE A 48 3.64 -12.50 -2.54
N CYS A 49 3.66 -12.81 -1.25
CA CYS A 49 2.82 -13.86 -0.68
C CYS A 49 1.33 -13.51 -0.60
N GLN A 50 0.97 -12.22 -0.56
CA GLN A 50 -0.40 -11.73 -0.57
C GLN A 50 -0.99 -11.60 -1.98
N THR A 51 -0.16 -11.63 -3.03
CA THR A 51 -0.64 -11.43 -4.41
C THR A 51 -1.14 -12.73 -5.06
N SER A 52 -0.29 -13.75 -5.19
CA SER A 52 -0.66 -15.01 -5.86
C SER A 52 0.18 -16.20 -5.37
N PRO A 53 -0.29 -17.44 -5.56
CA PRO A 53 0.46 -18.63 -5.12
C PRO A 53 1.85 -18.74 -5.77
N GLU A 54 1.98 -18.30 -7.03
CA GLU A 54 3.21 -18.38 -7.81
C GLU A 54 4.16 -17.19 -7.64
N ALA A 55 3.66 -16.01 -7.25
CA ALA A 55 4.44 -14.76 -7.24
C ALA A 55 5.80 -14.87 -6.52
N PRO A 56 5.91 -15.42 -5.30
CA PRO A 56 7.20 -15.56 -4.62
C PRO A 56 8.18 -16.46 -5.38
N GLY A 57 7.67 -17.52 -6.02
CA GLY A 57 8.48 -18.47 -6.78
C GLY A 57 8.91 -17.91 -8.14
N VAL A 58 8.05 -17.14 -8.81
CA VAL A 58 8.40 -16.44 -10.07
C VAL A 58 9.48 -15.40 -9.80
N PHE A 59 9.33 -14.59 -8.74
CA PHE A 59 10.36 -13.64 -8.32
C PHE A 59 11.68 -14.36 -8.03
N SER A 60 11.66 -15.41 -7.22
CA SER A 60 12.85 -16.19 -6.90
C SER A 60 13.54 -16.77 -8.14
N MET A 61 12.77 -17.33 -9.08
CA MET A 61 13.30 -17.91 -10.33
C MET A 61 13.98 -16.85 -11.20
N LEU A 62 13.29 -15.75 -11.49
CA LEU A 62 13.79 -14.72 -12.38
C LEU A 62 14.94 -13.91 -11.76
N THR A 63 14.87 -13.61 -10.46
CA THR A 63 15.99 -12.95 -9.75
C THR A 63 17.24 -13.82 -9.78
N ARG A 64 17.12 -15.15 -9.61
CA ARG A 64 18.27 -16.06 -9.76
C ARG A 64 18.83 -16.04 -11.17
N LEU A 65 17.97 -16.11 -12.19
CA LEU A 65 18.37 -16.03 -13.59
C LEU A 65 19.16 -14.75 -13.87
N PHE A 66 18.59 -13.57 -13.56
CA PHE A 66 19.19 -12.28 -13.88
C PHE A 66 20.39 -11.89 -13.02
N ARG A 67 20.54 -12.49 -11.83
CA ARG A 67 21.71 -12.27 -10.96
C ARG A 67 22.81 -13.30 -11.15
N SER A 68 22.59 -14.35 -11.93
CA SER A 68 23.56 -15.43 -12.10
C SER A 68 24.81 -14.99 -12.83
N GLU A 69 24.68 -14.05 -13.76
CA GLU A 69 25.74 -13.48 -14.59
C GLU A 69 25.38 -12.04 -15.00
N PRO A 70 26.31 -11.24 -15.53
CA PRO A 70 25.99 -9.92 -16.06
C PRO A 70 24.88 -9.98 -17.12
N LEU A 71 23.94 -9.02 -17.10
CA LEU A 71 22.79 -9.01 -18.02
C LEU A 71 23.20 -9.02 -19.49
N ASP A 72 24.27 -8.31 -19.85
CA ASP A 72 24.79 -8.27 -21.23
C ASP A 72 25.32 -9.63 -21.69
N SER A 73 25.89 -10.42 -20.77
CA SER A 73 26.34 -11.78 -21.06
C SER A 73 25.15 -12.71 -21.31
N LEU A 74 24.14 -12.66 -20.43
CA LEU A 74 22.91 -13.43 -20.59
C LEU A 74 22.17 -13.07 -21.90
N LYS A 75 22.11 -11.76 -22.23
CA LYS A 75 21.54 -11.27 -23.49
C LYS A 75 22.30 -11.83 -24.70
N THR A 76 23.63 -11.72 -24.69
CA THR A 76 24.49 -12.26 -25.77
C THR A 76 24.23 -13.75 -25.99
N HIS A 77 24.20 -14.56 -24.91
CA HIS A 77 23.88 -15.98 -25.00
C HIS A 77 22.51 -16.26 -25.62
N ALA A 78 21.48 -15.47 -25.24
CA ALA A 78 20.13 -15.61 -25.78
C ALA A 78 20.06 -15.32 -27.29
N LEU A 79 20.76 -14.28 -27.74
CA LEU A 79 20.79 -13.83 -29.13
C LEU A 79 21.62 -14.76 -30.04
N GLU A 80 22.84 -15.11 -29.62
CA GLU A 80 23.76 -15.95 -30.42
C GLU A 80 23.17 -17.35 -30.65
N LYS A 81 22.51 -17.90 -29.63
CA LYS A 81 21.82 -19.20 -29.72
C LYS A 81 20.45 -19.12 -30.37
N LYS A 82 20.01 -17.92 -30.81
CA LYS A 82 18.72 -17.67 -31.44
C LYS A 82 17.53 -18.14 -30.58
N ILE A 83 17.67 -18.01 -29.26
CA ILE A 83 16.61 -18.36 -28.31
C ILE A 83 15.58 -17.23 -28.26
N LEU A 84 16.08 -15.99 -28.18
CA LEU A 84 15.29 -14.77 -28.15
C LEU A 84 15.85 -13.77 -29.16
N THR A 85 14.99 -12.88 -29.64
CA THR A 85 15.34 -11.61 -30.28
C THR A 85 15.65 -10.54 -29.23
N GLU A 86 16.13 -9.38 -29.68
CA GLU A 86 16.40 -8.24 -28.78
C GLU A 86 15.13 -7.74 -28.10
N ASP A 87 14.03 -7.63 -28.86
CA ASP A 87 12.73 -7.21 -28.33
C ASP A 87 12.15 -8.25 -27.35
N GLU A 88 12.31 -9.55 -27.61
CA GLU A 88 11.86 -10.60 -26.69
C GLU A 88 12.69 -10.64 -25.39
N PHE A 89 14.01 -10.40 -25.47
CA PHE A 89 14.82 -10.25 -24.27
C PHE A 89 14.38 -9.01 -23.46
N LYS A 90 14.13 -7.89 -24.15
CA LYS A 90 13.61 -6.68 -23.53
C LYS A 90 12.24 -6.90 -22.90
N SER A 91 11.32 -7.61 -23.55
CA SER A 91 9.98 -7.89 -23.00
C SER A 91 10.05 -8.74 -21.73
N LEU A 92 10.99 -9.69 -21.66
CA LEU A 92 11.23 -10.46 -20.45
C LEU A 92 11.76 -9.58 -19.30
N LEU A 93 12.67 -8.63 -19.58
CA LEU A 93 13.12 -7.66 -18.58
C LEU A 93 11.96 -6.76 -18.12
N ILE A 94 11.10 -6.31 -19.03
CA ILE A 94 9.91 -5.51 -18.69
C ILE A 94 8.95 -6.33 -17.80
N TYR A 95 8.73 -7.60 -18.11
CA TYR A 95 7.96 -8.50 -17.24
C TYR A 95 8.55 -8.56 -15.83
N TYR A 96 9.87 -8.73 -15.71
CA TYR A 96 10.54 -8.76 -14.41
C TYR A 96 10.46 -7.42 -13.67
N CYS A 97 10.63 -6.31 -14.36
CA CYS A 97 10.43 -4.97 -13.78
C CYS A 97 9.00 -4.80 -13.27
N GLY A 98 7.99 -5.21 -14.05
CA GLY A 98 6.59 -5.21 -13.64
C GLY A 98 6.33 -6.09 -12.42
N LEU A 99 6.91 -7.29 -12.39
CA LEU A 99 6.82 -8.22 -11.26
C LEU A 99 7.38 -7.61 -9.97
N VAL A 100 8.55 -6.97 -10.05
CA VAL A 100 9.20 -6.32 -8.91
C VAL A 100 8.43 -5.06 -8.48
N TYR A 101 8.00 -4.24 -9.44
CA TYR A 101 7.24 -3.01 -9.18
C TYR A 101 5.91 -3.27 -8.47
N ASN A 102 5.17 -4.28 -8.90
CA ASN A 102 3.87 -4.63 -8.30
C ASN A 102 4.00 -5.60 -7.12
N CYS A 103 5.23 -5.98 -6.73
CA CYS A 103 5.51 -7.06 -5.79
C CYS A 103 4.69 -8.35 -6.08
N GLY A 104 4.50 -8.69 -7.36
CA GLY A 104 3.64 -9.77 -7.79
C GLY A 104 3.28 -9.70 -9.28
N ASN A 105 2.66 -10.76 -9.80
CA ASN A 105 2.31 -10.90 -11.22
C ASN A 105 0.89 -10.41 -11.57
N TYR A 106 0.34 -9.53 -10.73
CA TYR A 106 -0.91 -8.82 -10.94
C TYR A 106 -0.63 -7.33 -10.76
N LEU A 107 -1.22 -6.50 -11.61
CA LEU A 107 -1.06 -5.04 -11.49
C LEU A 107 -1.67 -4.56 -10.17
N GLY A 108 -0.94 -3.79 -9.37
CA GLY A 108 -1.50 -3.18 -8.15
C GLY A 108 -2.60 -2.15 -8.46
N MET A 109 -2.60 -1.59 -9.67
CA MET A 109 -3.72 -0.81 -10.19
C MET A 109 -4.49 -1.63 -11.23
N GLY A 110 -5.71 -2.04 -10.87
CA GLY A 110 -6.62 -2.79 -11.73
C GLY A 110 -6.59 -4.31 -11.55
N ASP A 111 -5.76 -4.83 -10.63
CA ASP A 111 -5.76 -6.23 -10.14
C ASP A 111 -5.78 -7.30 -11.23
N ARG A 112 -5.19 -6.97 -12.38
CA ARG A 112 -5.18 -7.83 -13.56
C ARG A 112 -3.84 -8.53 -13.68
N LYS A 113 -3.89 -9.83 -13.97
CA LYS A 113 -2.69 -10.64 -14.22
C LYS A 113 -1.94 -10.11 -15.43
N PHE A 114 -0.61 -10.13 -15.38
CA PHE A 114 0.23 -9.99 -16.57
C PHE A 114 1.19 -11.17 -16.68
N VAL A 115 1.51 -11.56 -17.92
CA VAL A 115 2.33 -12.72 -18.27
C VAL A 115 3.50 -12.28 -19.17
N PRO A 116 4.59 -13.06 -19.23
CA PRO A 116 5.67 -12.78 -20.18
C PRO A 116 5.18 -12.96 -21.62
N THR A 117 5.64 -12.09 -22.52
CA THR A 117 5.40 -12.25 -23.97
C THR A 117 6.17 -13.43 -24.56
N ILE A 118 7.35 -13.76 -24.02
CA ILE A 118 8.14 -14.92 -24.48
C ILE A 118 7.44 -16.24 -24.11
N SER A 119 7.57 -17.27 -24.94
CA SER A 119 6.98 -18.58 -24.69
C SER A 119 7.63 -19.32 -23.50
N ARG A 120 6.93 -20.33 -22.97
CA ARG A 120 7.45 -21.20 -21.90
C ARG A 120 8.73 -21.94 -22.33
N GLU A 121 8.78 -22.34 -23.60
CA GLU A 121 9.89 -23.04 -24.22
C GLU A 121 11.09 -22.11 -24.38
N GLN A 122 10.86 -20.86 -24.80
CA GLN A 122 11.91 -19.84 -24.88
C GLN A 122 12.50 -19.53 -23.50
N LEU A 123 11.65 -19.34 -22.48
CA LEU A 123 12.11 -19.12 -21.11
C LEU A 123 12.94 -20.31 -20.58
N LEU A 124 12.49 -21.54 -20.83
CA LEU A 124 13.24 -22.74 -20.43
C LEU A 124 14.57 -22.85 -21.15
N ALA A 125 14.59 -22.59 -22.45
CA ALA A 125 15.81 -22.61 -23.24
C ALA A 125 16.81 -21.56 -22.72
N LEU A 126 16.36 -20.35 -22.41
CA LEU A 126 17.20 -19.32 -21.80
C LEU A 126 17.77 -19.79 -20.45
N ILE A 127 16.91 -20.29 -19.55
CA ILE A 127 17.32 -20.81 -18.24
C ILE A 127 18.42 -21.87 -18.40
N LYS A 128 18.24 -22.85 -19.30
CA LYS A 128 19.21 -23.92 -19.54
C LYS A 128 20.58 -23.45 -20.04
N THR A 129 20.66 -22.23 -20.57
CA THR A 129 21.93 -21.64 -21.00
C THR A 129 22.57 -20.72 -19.98
N SER A 130 21.83 -20.32 -18.95
CA SER A 130 22.30 -19.39 -17.92
C SER A 130 23.27 -20.04 -16.94
N LYS A 131 24.13 -19.23 -16.34
CA LYS A 131 25.06 -19.68 -15.30
C LYS A 131 24.37 -20.35 -14.11
N THR A 132 23.18 -19.88 -13.69
CA THR A 132 22.46 -20.53 -12.56
C THR A 132 22.06 -21.97 -12.86
N TYR A 133 21.77 -22.31 -14.12
CA TYR A 133 21.45 -23.68 -14.49
C TYR A 133 22.71 -24.53 -14.61
N LEU A 134 23.78 -23.98 -15.20
CA LEU A 134 25.04 -24.70 -15.37
C LEU A 134 25.70 -25.04 -14.03
N GLU A 135 25.54 -24.19 -13.01
CA GLU A 135 26.09 -24.42 -11.67
C GLU A 135 25.19 -25.30 -10.79
N ASN A 136 23.86 -25.14 -10.87
CA ASN A 136 22.92 -25.88 -10.04
C ASN A 136 21.58 -26.11 -10.77
N PRO A 137 21.53 -27.11 -11.69
CA PRO A 137 20.36 -27.33 -12.53
C PRO A 137 19.13 -27.74 -11.72
N ASP A 138 19.30 -28.58 -10.70
CA ASP A 138 18.21 -29.07 -9.86
C ASP A 138 17.49 -27.93 -9.14
N CYS A 139 18.25 -26.98 -8.57
CA CYS A 139 17.69 -25.85 -7.83
C CYS A 139 16.82 -24.97 -8.74
N ILE A 140 17.33 -24.49 -9.88
CA ILE A 140 16.54 -23.60 -10.76
C ILE A 140 15.36 -24.33 -11.41
N MET A 141 15.52 -25.62 -11.72
CA MET A 141 14.43 -26.43 -12.29
C MET A 141 13.31 -26.71 -11.28
N GLN A 142 13.61 -26.84 -9.98
CA GLN A 142 12.58 -26.91 -8.93
C GLN A 142 11.70 -25.66 -8.91
N TYR A 143 12.31 -24.47 -9.03
CA TYR A 143 11.55 -23.22 -9.14
C TYR A 143 10.72 -23.18 -10.43
N TYR A 144 11.35 -23.45 -11.58
CA TYR A 144 10.68 -23.42 -12.89
C TYR A 144 9.46 -24.34 -12.92
N ASN A 145 9.63 -25.61 -12.53
CA ASN A 145 8.56 -26.61 -12.55
C ASN A 145 7.39 -26.24 -11.62
N ARG A 146 7.68 -25.56 -10.50
CA ARG A 146 6.65 -25.13 -9.55
C ARG A 146 5.80 -23.97 -10.08
N VAL A 147 6.38 -23.05 -10.86
CA VAL A 147 5.72 -21.77 -11.18
C VAL A 147 5.32 -21.59 -12.63
N VAL A 148 6.01 -22.21 -13.59
CA VAL A 148 5.83 -21.88 -15.01
C VAL A 148 4.38 -22.11 -15.51
N GLY A 149 3.70 -23.14 -14.98
CA GLY A 149 2.29 -23.39 -15.31
C GLY A 149 1.42 -22.21 -14.95
N ASN A 150 1.42 -21.83 -13.65
CA ASN A 150 0.61 -20.73 -13.12
C ASN A 150 1.08 -19.36 -13.64
N MET A 151 2.38 -19.17 -13.89
CA MET A 151 2.96 -17.92 -14.40
C MET A 151 2.32 -17.49 -15.73
N TYR A 152 1.95 -18.46 -16.57
CA TYR A 152 1.34 -18.24 -17.89
C TYR A 152 -0.16 -18.59 -17.93
N ASP A 153 -0.78 -18.87 -16.79
CA ASP A 153 -2.17 -19.29 -16.73
C ASP A 153 -3.12 -18.08 -16.80
N LEU A 154 -3.89 -18.01 -17.88
CA LEU A 154 -4.90 -17.00 -18.20
C LEU A 154 -6.31 -17.61 -18.33
N THR A 155 -6.59 -18.69 -17.59
CA THR A 155 -7.96 -19.11 -17.30
C THR A 155 -8.78 -17.98 -16.69
N ASP A 156 -10.09 -17.95 -16.93
CA ASP A 156 -10.94 -16.79 -16.61
C ASP A 156 -10.88 -16.42 -15.12
N GLU A 157 -10.85 -17.41 -14.24
CA GLU A 157 -10.75 -17.27 -12.79
C GLU A 157 -9.38 -16.77 -12.29
N LYS A 158 -8.36 -16.74 -13.15
CA LYS A 158 -7.00 -16.26 -12.81
C LYS A 158 -6.66 -14.93 -13.47
N LYS A 159 -7.50 -14.39 -14.36
CA LYS A 159 -7.21 -13.12 -15.04
C LYS A 159 -7.20 -11.92 -14.11
N PHE A 160 -7.95 -11.98 -13.01
CA PHE A 160 -8.10 -10.90 -12.05
C PHE A 160 -8.03 -11.42 -10.61
N LEU A 161 -7.60 -10.57 -9.68
CA LEU A 161 -7.80 -10.86 -8.26
C LEU A 161 -9.29 -10.79 -7.91
N GLY A 162 -9.73 -11.64 -6.99
CA GLY A 162 -11.12 -11.74 -6.58
C GLY A 162 -11.39 -13.00 -5.77
N MET A 163 -12.63 -13.13 -5.28
CA MET A 163 -13.06 -14.35 -4.61
C MET A 163 -13.24 -15.50 -5.61
N PRO A 164 -12.82 -16.73 -5.25
CA PRO A 164 -13.20 -17.92 -5.99
C PRO A 164 -14.74 -18.07 -6.07
N PRO A 165 -15.28 -18.63 -7.17
CA PRO A 165 -14.56 -19.21 -8.30
C PRO A 165 -14.21 -18.22 -9.42
N ASN A 166 -14.54 -16.92 -9.28
CA ASN A 166 -14.44 -15.95 -10.38
C ASN A 166 -13.14 -15.14 -10.37
N GLY A 167 -12.29 -15.36 -9.38
CA GLY A 167 -11.01 -14.68 -9.21
C GLY A 167 -10.07 -15.49 -8.32
N THR A 168 -8.85 -15.00 -8.20
CA THR A 168 -7.83 -15.58 -7.31
C THR A 168 -7.46 -14.61 -6.19
N THR A 169 -7.11 -15.13 -5.03
CA THR A 169 -6.68 -14.34 -3.89
C THR A 169 -5.82 -15.17 -2.96
N MET A 170 -4.90 -14.53 -2.26
CA MET A 170 -4.11 -15.17 -1.20
C MET A 170 -4.58 -14.81 0.20
N TYR A 171 -5.60 -13.97 0.35
CA TYR A 171 -6.23 -13.65 1.65
C TYR A 171 -7.12 -14.78 2.16
N PHE A 172 -7.57 -15.65 1.26
CA PHE A 172 -8.39 -16.82 1.51
C PHE A 172 -7.76 -18.06 0.86
N THR A 173 -7.96 -19.24 1.43
CA THR A 173 -7.58 -20.47 0.73
C THR A 173 -8.46 -20.69 -0.51
N PRO A 174 -7.97 -21.40 -1.56
CA PRO A 174 -8.69 -21.52 -2.84
C PRO A 174 -10.08 -22.17 -2.78
N ASN A 175 -10.37 -22.89 -1.70
CA ASN A 175 -11.66 -23.53 -1.42
C ASN A 175 -12.67 -22.62 -0.68
N CYS A 176 -12.30 -21.39 -0.37
CA CYS A 176 -13.21 -20.37 0.14
C CYS A 176 -14.00 -19.72 -0.99
N THR A 177 -15.27 -19.45 -0.71
CA THR A 177 -16.20 -18.72 -1.57
C THR A 177 -16.63 -17.42 -0.88
N GLN A 178 -17.41 -16.58 -1.57
CA GLN A 178 -17.99 -15.38 -0.96
C GLN A 178 -18.77 -15.70 0.34
N LYS A 179 -19.50 -16.83 0.39
CA LYS A 179 -20.24 -17.25 1.58
C LYS A 179 -19.33 -17.51 2.78
N ASP A 180 -18.15 -18.08 2.54
CA ASP A 180 -17.16 -18.35 3.57
C ASP A 180 -16.57 -17.04 4.13
N ALA A 181 -16.33 -16.08 3.24
CA ALA A 181 -15.89 -14.75 3.62
C ALA A 181 -16.94 -13.99 4.45
N ASP A 182 -18.20 -14.03 4.03
CA ASP A 182 -19.31 -13.38 4.73
C ASP A 182 -19.52 -13.98 6.13
N LEU A 183 -19.51 -15.31 6.25
CA LEU A 183 -19.60 -16.00 7.55
C LEU A 183 -18.43 -15.62 8.47
N CYS A 184 -17.20 -15.57 7.94
CA CYS A 184 -16.03 -15.15 8.70
C CYS A 184 -16.15 -13.69 9.16
N LYS A 185 -16.68 -12.80 8.32
CA LYS A 185 -16.91 -11.40 8.66
C LYS A 185 -17.90 -11.28 9.81
N GLU A 186 -19.02 -12.00 9.75
CA GLU A 186 -20.04 -12.02 10.80
C GLU A 186 -19.47 -12.55 12.12
N TYR A 187 -18.71 -13.64 12.07
CA TYR A 187 -17.98 -14.17 13.21
C TYR A 187 -17.05 -13.13 13.84
N MET A 188 -16.18 -12.50 13.03
CA MET A 188 -15.21 -11.51 13.51
C MET A 188 -15.91 -10.29 14.11
N THR A 189 -16.97 -9.81 13.47
CA THR A 189 -17.78 -8.69 13.97
C THR A 189 -18.40 -9.03 15.33
N ALA A 190 -18.99 -10.22 15.47
CA ALA A 190 -19.60 -10.68 16.71
C ALA A 190 -18.61 -10.81 17.89
N ARG A 191 -17.31 -10.97 17.60
CA ARG A 191 -16.22 -11.03 18.61
C ARG A 191 -15.39 -9.75 18.70
N ASN A 192 -15.74 -8.70 17.96
CA ASN A 192 -14.95 -7.47 17.87
C ASN A 192 -13.49 -7.72 17.45
N ILE A 193 -13.28 -8.58 16.46
CA ILE A 193 -11.98 -8.92 15.90
C ILE A 193 -11.75 -8.09 14.64
N GLU A 194 -10.63 -7.38 14.58
CA GLU A 194 -10.22 -6.63 13.39
C GLU A 194 -9.40 -7.51 12.44
N GLY A 195 -9.65 -7.39 11.13
CA GLY A 195 -9.06 -8.27 10.10
C GLY A 195 -7.72 -7.85 9.52
N TRP A 196 -7.18 -6.69 9.91
CA TRP A 196 -6.05 -6.01 9.27
C TRP A 196 -4.89 -6.95 8.89
N ASN A 197 -4.39 -7.74 9.85
CA ASN A 197 -3.22 -8.58 9.68
C ASN A 197 -3.56 -10.09 9.61
N THR A 198 -4.72 -10.43 9.04
CA THR A 198 -5.23 -11.80 9.04
C THR A 198 -5.42 -12.39 7.64
N ARG A 199 -5.49 -13.72 7.56
CA ARG A 199 -6.00 -14.49 6.43
C ARG A 199 -6.98 -15.55 6.88
N LEU A 200 -7.83 -16.04 5.97
CA LEU A 200 -8.76 -17.12 6.25
C LEU A 200 -8.34 -18.43 5.59
N ILE A 201 -8.14 -19.46 6.40
CA ILE A 201 -7.75 -20.80 5.95
C ILE A 201 -8.87 -21.77 6.27
N LYS A 202 -9.58 -22.21 5.22
CA LYS A 202 -10.62 -23.22 5.31
C LYS A 202 -10.03 -24.60 5.07
N HIS A 203 -10.19 -25.49 6.04
CA HIS A 203 -9.73 -26.88 5.94
C HIS A 203 -10.68 -27.83 6.65
N GLU A 204 -10.51 -29.13 6.42
CA GLU A 204 -11.29 -30.17 7.08
C GLU A 204 -10.47 -30.80 8.21
N ASP A 205 -11.08 -30.98 9.38
CA ASP A 205 -10.55 -31.76 10.50
C ASP A 205 -11.55 -32.86 10.86
N GLY A 206 -11.27 -34.08 10.42
CA GLY A 206 -12.21 -35.19 10.48
C GLY A 206 -13.49 -34.90 9.70
N SER A 207 -14.62 -34.76 10.39
CA SER A 207 -15.91 -34.42 9.80
C SER A 207 -16.28 -32.94 9.93
N LYS A 208 -15.42 -32.11 10.52
CA LYS A 208 -15.67 -30.69 10.76
C LYS A 208 -14.99 -29.83 9.70
N VAL A 209 -15.70 -28.81 9.20
CA VAL A 209 -15.07 -27.71 8.47
C VAL A 209 -14.56 -26.71 9.50
N VAL A 210 -13.28 -26.35 9.38
CA VAL A 210 -12.59 -25.42 10.27
C VAL A 210 -12.19 -24.17 9.50
N TYR A 211 -12.57 -23.02 10.04
CA TYR A 211 -12.19 -21.68 9.59
C TYR A 211 -11.08 -21.15 10.49
N ASP A 212 -9.84 -21.24 10.03
CA ASP A 212 -8.67 -20.73 10.75
C ASP A 212 -8.36 -19.30 10.31
N ILE A 213 -8.62 -18.34 11.20
CA ILE A 213 -8.20 -16.95 11.04
C ILE A 213 -6.75 -16.85 11.48
N ARG A 214 -5.84 -16.80 10.51
CA ARG A 214 -4.40 -16.82 10.76
C ARG A 214 -3.83 -15.42 10.80
N ILE A 215 -3.28 -15.05 11.95
CA ILE A 215 -2.65 -13.76 12.23
C ILE A 215 -1.18 -13.77 11.78
N ALA A 216 -0.74 -12.69 11.16
CA ALA A 216 0.66 -12.45 10.84
C ALA A 216 1.48 -12.09 12.09
N SER A 217 2.51 -12.90 12.38
CA SER A 217 3.40 -12.68 13.53
C SER A 217 4.69 -13.49 13.43
N VAL A 218 5.71 -13.09 14.19
CA VAL A 218 6.93 -13.90 14.38
C VAL A 218 6.64 -15.13 15.25
N GLU A 219 5.98 -14.93 16.39
CA GLU A 219 5.61 -16.00 17.31
C GLU A 219 4.50 -16.88 16.70
N LYS A 220 4.52 -18.17 17.06
CA LYS A 220 3.62 -19.19 16.48
C LYS A 220 2.75 -19.89 17.52
N ASP A 221 3.21 -19.90 18.76
CA ASP A 221 2.52 -20.57 19.87
C ASP A 221 1.24 -19.84 20.25
N ALA A 222 0.30 -20.52 20.90
CA ALA A 222 -0.91 -19.88 21.42
C ALA A 222 -0.55 -18.72 22.38
N ALA A 223 -1.37 -17.67 22.37
CA ALA A 223 -1.27 -16.53 23.27
C ALA A 223 -2.66 -16.07 23.69
N ASP A 224 -2.84 -15.88 24.99
CA ASP A 224 -4.09 -15.40 25.59
C ASP A 224 -4.45 -14.02 25.04
N GLY A 225 -5.72 -13.83 24.69
CA GLY A 225 -6.23 -12.58 24.12
C GLY A 225 -5.81 -12.31 22.65
N ILE A 226 -5.02 -13.20 22.04
CA ILE A 226 -4.62 -13.11 20.63
C ILE A 226 -5.14 -14.32 19.83
N THR A 227 -4.93 -15.53 20.35
CA THR A 227 -5.33 -16.78 19.69
C THR A 227 -6.55 -17.41 20.34
N VAL A 228 -7.31 -18.18 19.58
CA VAL A 228 -8.49 -18.92 20.03
C VAL A 228 -8.35 -20.35 19.53
N LYS A 229 -8.29 -21.30 20.48
CA LYS A 229 -8.09 -22.71 20.15
C LYS A 229 -9.27 -23.31 19.40
N GLU A 230 -10.48 -23.01 19.85
CA GLU A 230 -11.72 -23.46 19.24
C GLU A 230 -12.86 -22.52 19.69
N ASP A 231 -13.67 -22.06 18.75
CA ASP A 231 -14.95 -21.38 18.96
C ASP A 231 -15.96 -21.93 17.96
N THR A 232 -17.25 -21.80 18.24
CA THR A 232 -18.33 -22.24 17.35
C THR A 232 -19.23 -21.06 17.00
N PHE A 233 -19.54 -20.94 15.71
CA PHE A 233 -20.43 -19.92 15.19
C PHE A 233 -21.23 -20.48 14.02
N GLU A 234 -22.56 -20.35 14.09
CA GLU A 234 -23.50 -20.90 13.11
C GLU A 234 -23.25 -22.38 12.75
N GLY A 235 -22.86 -23.18 13.74
CA GLY A 235 -22.57 -24.61 13.56
C GLY A 235 -21.23 -24.91 12.88
N GLN A 236 -20.43 -23.89 12.57
CA GLN A 236 -19.06 -24.04 12.05
C GLN A 236 -18.02 -23.83 13.14
N THR A 237 -16.86 -24.46 12.96
CA THR A 237 -15.74 -24.35 13.90
C THR A 237 -14.78 -23.25 13.45
N PHE A 238 -14.44 -22.34 14.36
CA PHE A 238 -13.47 -21.27 14.15
C PHE A 238 -12.26 -21.48 15.05
N THR A 239 -11.08 -21.19 14.50
CA THR A 239 -9.83 -21.06 15.27
C THR A 239 -9.18 -19.74 14.92
N ILE A 240 -8.39 -19.21 15.85
CA ILE A 240 -7.52 -18.06 15.59
C ILE A 240 -6.10 -18.49 15.92
N THR A 241 -5.29 -18.63 14.89
CA THR A 241 -3.87 -19.00 15.01
C THR A 241 -2.99 -17.82 14.64
N ARG A 242 -1.68 -17.93 14.88
CA ARG A 242 -0.71 -16.91 14.52
C ARG A 242 0.58 -17.52 13.96
N GLY A 243 1.46 -16.68 13.44
CA GLY A 243 2.75 -17.10 12.87
C GLY A 243 2.83 -16.95 11.36
N ASP A 244 1.86 -16.31 10.73
CA ASP A 244 1.95 -16.04 9.29
C ASP A 244 3.13 -15.12 8.99
N TYR A 245 3.84 -15.40 7.89
CA TYR A 245 5.03 -14.66 7.47
C TYR A 245 6.17 -14.58 8.50
N SER A 246 6.16 -15.43 9.54
CA SER A 246 7.10 -15.40 10.68
C SER A 246 8.59 -15.22 10.29
N PRO A 247 9.15 -15.94 9.30
CA PRO A 247 10.54 -15.74 8.89
C PRO A 247 10.83 -14.33 8.35
N ILE A 248 9.89 -13.75 7.60
CA ILE A 248 10.03 -12.43 6.99
C ILE A 248 9.88 -11.35 8.08
N LEU A 249 8.84 -11.44 8.92
CA LEU A 249 8.63 -10.51 10.03
C LEU A 249 9.78 -10.52 11.03
N LYS A 250 10.48 -11.64 11.21
CA LYS A 250 11.70 -11.70 12.02
C LYS A 250 12.82 -10.83 11.44
N MET A 251 12.97 -10.80 10.12
CA MET A 251 13.96 -9.94 9.44
C MET A 251 13.56 -8.47 9.53
N VAL A 252 12.26 -8.17 9.36
CA VAL A 252 11.71 -6.82 9.54
C VAL A 252 12.01 -6.32 10.96
N ASN A 253 11.65 -7.10 11.99
CA ASN A 253 11.88 -6.74 13.39
C ASN A 253 13.37 -6.55 13.73
N ALA A 254 14.26 -7.35 13.15
CA ALA A 254 15.69 -7.19 13.35
C ALA A 254 16.18 -5.82 12.83
N GLU A 255 15.74 -5.40 11.65
CA GLU A 255 16.11 -4.10 11.09
C GLU A 255 15.46 -2.93 11.85
N LEU A 256 14.19 -3.05 12.29
CA LEU A 256 13.55 -2.04 13.13
C LEU A 256 14.27 -1.87 14.48
N ALA A 257 14.72 -2.96 15.09
CA ALA A 257 15.50 -2.91 16.32
C ALA A 257 16.85 -2.21 16.13
N LEU A 258 17.49 -2.39 14.97
CA LEU A 258 18.71 -1.66 14.61
C LEU A 258 18.43 -0.18 14.35
N ALA A 259 17.35 0.14 13.63
CA ALA A 259 16.91 1.52 13.38
C ALA A 259 16.67 2.27 14.69
N LYS A 260 16.05 1.63 15.68
CA LYS A 260 15.77 2.24 17.00
C LYS A 260 16.99 2.90 17.66
N ASN A 261 18.19 2.35 17.48
CA ASN A 261 19.43 2.92 18.04
C ASN A 261 19.81 4.29 17.43
N TYR A 262 19.20 4.63 16.29
CA TYR A 262 19.43 5.88 15.56
C TYR A 262 18.21 6.80 15.56
N ALA A 263 17.16 6.47 16.32
CA ALA A 263 15.98 7.31 16.48
C ALA A 263 16.36 8.71 17.01
N ALA A 264 15.68 9.74 16.50
CA ALA A 264 15.90 11.14 16.83
C ALA A 264 15.29 11.53 18.19
N ASN A 265 14.19 10.88 18.60
CA ASN A 265 13.43 11.21 19.80
C ASN A 265 12.67 10.00 20.37
N ASP A 266 12.06 10.19 21.54
CA ASP A 266 11.32 9.14 22.24
C ASP A 266 10.07 8.68 21.48
N MET A 267 9.43 9.55 20.66
CA MET A 267 8.27 9.14 19.86
C MET A 267 8.69 8.12 18.80
N GLU A 268 9.84 8.30 18.16
CA GLU A 268 10.40 7.34 17.21
C GLU A 268 10.82 6.03 17.88
N ILE A 269 11.40 6.10 19.08
CA ILE A 269 11.74 4.89 19.86
C ILE A 269 10.47 4.12 20.19
N ASN A 270 9.47 4.79 20.76
CA ASN A 270 8.22 4.17 21.20
C ASN A 270 7.41 3.61 20.03
N MET A 271 7.30 4.33 18.90
CA MET A 271 6.59 3.81 17.72
C MET A 271 7.27 2.54 17.19
N LEU A 272 8.60 2.51 17.11
CA LEU A 272 9.34 1.33 16.64
C LEU A 272 9.19 0.15 17.59
N GLU A 273 9.22 0.37 18.90
CA GLU A 273 8.98 -0.69 19.89
C GLU A 273 7.58 -1.29 19.76
N ARG A 274 6.56 -0.45 19.54
CA ARG A 274 5.19 -0.88 19.30
C ARG A 274 5.02 -1.65 17.98
N TYR A 275 5.65 -1.20 16.89
CA TYR A 275 5.63 -1.94 15.63
C TYR A 275 6.34 -3.29 15.74
N ILE A 276 7.52 -3.33 16.39
CA ILE A 276 8.22 -4.59 16.67
C ILE A 276 7.33 -5.54 17.46
N GLU A 277 6.67 -5.06 18.51
CA GLU A 277 5.76 -5.88 19.32
C GLU A 277 4.56 -6.38 18.52
N SER A 278 3.96 -5.53 17.69
CA SER A 278 2.87 -5.92 16.80
C SER A 278 3.29 -7.05 15.86
N PHE A 279 4.40 -6.90 15.16
CA PHE A 279 4.90 -7.92 14.23
C PHE A 279 5.42 -9.16 14.95
N LYS A 280 5.90 -9.03 16.19
CA LYS A 280 6.33 -10.17 17.00
C LYS A 280 5.14 -11.03 17.42
N THR A 281 4.10 -10.39 17.95
CA THR A 281 2.99 -11.07 18.64
C THR A 281 1.74 -11.27 17.79
N GLY A 282 1.54 -10.45 16.77
CA GLY A 282 0.32 -10.35 15.98
C GLY A 282 -0.69 -9.30 16.48
N SER A 283 -0.33 -8.48 17.46
CA SER A 283 -1.24 -7.52 18.09
C SER A 283 -1.51 -6.29 17.21
N VAL A 284 -2.74 -6.16 16.70
CA VAL A 284 -3.23 -4.93 16.05
C VAL A 284 -3.25 -3.76 17.03
N LYS A 285 -3.59 -4.00 18.30
CA LYS A 285 -3.55 -2.98 19.36
C LYS A 285 -2.15 -2.37 19.50
N ALA A 286 -1.10 -3.19 19.47
CA ALA A 286 0.27 -2.68 19.52
C ALA A 286 0.57 -1.82 18.29
N HIS A 287 0.06 -2.17 17.09
CA HIS A 287 0.21 -1.33 15.91
C HIS A 287 -0.49 0.03 16.08
N LYS A 288 -1.74 0.05 16.56
CA LYS A 288 -2.49 1.28 16.90
C LYS A 288 -1.74 2.17 17.90
N GLU A 289 -1.16 1.59 18.94
CA GLU A 289 -0.31 2.31 19.90
C GLU A 289 0.91 2.92 19.21
N GLY A 290 1.56 2.17 18.31
CA GLY A 290 2.67 2.67 17.48
C GLY A 290 2.26 3.82 16.58
N SER A 291 1.11 3.69 15.90
CA SER A 291 0.52 4.74 15.07
C SER A 291 0.21 6.00 15.87
N THR A 292 -0.21 5.85 17.14
CA THR A 292 -0.43 7.00 18.03
C THR A 292 0.87 7.79 18.30
N PHE A 293 1.97 7.09 18.59
CA PHE A 293 3.28 7.73 18.74
C PHE A 293 3.74 8.38 17.43
N TRP A 294 3.48 7.72 16.30
CA TRP A 294 3.81 8.24 14.97
C TRP A 294 3.05 9.52 14.61
N VAL A 295 1.73 9.59 14.87
CA VAL A 295 0.94 10.81 14.65
C VAL A 295 1.45 11.98 15.50
N LYS A 296 1.90 11.68 16.72
CA LYS A 296 2.47 12.66 17.67
C LYS A 296 3.91 13.07 17.33
N ASN A 297 4.64 12.28 16.55
CA ASN A 297 5.97 12.64 16.07
C ASN A 297 5.87 13.65 14.92
N LYS A 298 5.91 14.95 15.26
CA LYS A 298 5.79 16.05 14.29
C LYS A 298 7.11 16.35 13.59
N SER A 299 7.04 16.52 12.28
CA SER A 299 8.15 16.96 11.41
C SER A 299 9.48 16.19 11.58
N PRO A 300 9.49 14.84 11.56
CA PRO A 300 10.74 14.08 11.61
C PRO A 300 11.57 14.31 10.34
N ALA A 301 12.90 14.25 10.42
CA ALA A 301 13.73 14.36 9.21
C ALA A 301 13.56 13.16 8.26
N VAL A 302 13.28 11.98 8.83
CA VAL A 302 13.01 10.73 8.13
C VAL A 302 11.66 10.22 8.60
N GLU A 303 10.68 10.24 7.70
CA GLU A 303 9.34 9.76 7.96
C GLU A 303 9.23 8.27 7.60
N LEU A 304 8.42 7.55 8.38
CA LEU A 304 8.22 6.10 8.27
C LEU A 304 6.78 5.75 8.56
N TYR A 305 6.21 4.89 7.74
CA TYR A 305 5.08 4.08 8.16
C TYR A 305 5.20 2.66 7.58
N LEU A 306 4.79 1.65 8.34
CA LEU A 306 4.79 0.27 7.89
C LEU A 306 3.80 -0.60 8.65
N GLY A 307 3.23 -1.60 7.96
CA GLY A 307 2.33 -2.58 8.54
C GLY A 307 1.32 -3.08 7.52
N PHE A 308 0.23 -3.66 8.01
CA PHE A 308 -0.92 -4.04 7.19
C PHE A 308 -1.90 -2.86 7.17
N ILE A 309 -1.84 -2.01 6.13
CA ILE A 309 -2.42 -0.66 6.16
C ILE A 309 -3.66 -0.52 5.28
N GLU A 310 -3.57 -0.89 4.00
CA GLU A 310 -4.61 -0.64 2.99
C GLU A 310 -5.35 -1.92 2.61
N VAL A 311 -6.69 -1.85 2.52
CA VAL A 311 -7.55 -3.04 2.31
C VAL A 311 -7.99 -3.27 0.86
N TYR A 312 -7.52 -2.44 -0.08
CA TYR A 312 -8.04 -2.39 -1.45
C TYR A 312 -7.98 -3.71 -2.23
N ARG A 313 -6.98 -4.56 -1.94
CA ARG A 313 -6.71 -5.80 -2.68
C ARG A 313 -7.31 -7.05 -2.03
N ASP A 314 -7.86 -6.93 -0.83
CA ASP A 314 -8.74 -7.96 -0.29
C ASP A 314 -10.09 -7.85 -1.00
N PRO A 315 -10.58 -8.91 -1.67
CA PRO A 315 -11.90 -8.91 -2.30
C PRO A 315 -13.07 -8.52 -1.39
N THR A 316 -12.86 -8.55 -0.06
CA THR A 316 -13.86 -8.26 0.98
C THR A 316 -13.60 -6.96 1.73
N ASN A 317 -12.52 -6.24 1.40
CA ASN A 317 -12.08 -4.98 2.02
C ASN A 317 -11.94 -5.03 3.56
N GLN A 318 -11.44 -6.14 4.13
CA GLN A 318 -11.28 -6.31 5.58
C GLN A 318 -9.83 -6.57 6.01
N ARG A 319 -9.06 -7.23 5.17
CA ARG A 319 -7.68 -7.61 5.38
C ARG A 319 -6.81 -6.65 4.60
N ALA A 320 -5.74 -6.19 5.22
CA ALA A 320 -4.87 -5.23 4.61
C ALA A 320 -3.66 -5.88 3.92
N GLU A 321 -3.24 -5.28 2.82
CA GLU A 321 -1.94 -5.54 2.23
C GLU A 321 -0.85 -4.95 3.13
N PHE A 322 0.29 -5.64 3.22
CA PHE A 322 1.44 -5.04 3.86
C PHE A 322 1.97 -3.90 2.98
N GLU A 323 2.23 -2.74 3.56
CA GLU A 323 2.96 -1.66 2.90
C GLU A 323 4.01 -1.08 3.83
N SER A 324 5.01 -0.43 3.23
CA SER A 324 5.96 0.38 3.98
C SER A 324 6.56 1.47 3.12
N PHE A 325 6.68 2.67 3.67
CA PHE A 325 7.49 3.72 3.09
C PHE A 325 8.51 4.29 4.06
N VAL A 326 9.63 4.73 3.50
CA VAL A 326 10.62 5.58 4.15
C VAL A 326 10.83 6.78 3.24
N ALA A 327 10.60 7.96 3.80
CA ALA A 327 10.68 9.20 3.07
C ALA A 327 11.47 10.23 3.83
N ILE A 328 12.01 11.20 3.12
CA ILE A 328 12.82 12.26 3.68
C ILE A 328 12.06 13.56 3.54
N VAL A 329 11.93 14.30 4.64
CA VAL A 329 11.29 15.62 4.60
C VAL A 329 12.16 16.56 3.79
N ASN A 330 11.59 17.07 2.69
CA ASN A 330 12.22 18.09 1.89
C ASN A 330 11.99 19.45 2.55
N ARG A 331 12.96 19.90 3.35
CA ARG A 331 12.85 21.15 4.13
C ARG A 331 12.64 22.39 3.26
N GLU A 332 13.20 22.41 2.05
CA GLU A 332 13.04 23.54 1.14
C GLU A 332 11.61 23.61 0.58
N GLN A 333 11.06 22.48 0.15
CA GLN A 333 9.66 22.42 -0.31
C GLN A 333 8.68 22.64 0.85
N SER A 334 8.95 22.07 2.02
CA SER A 334 8.12 22.27 3.22
C SER A 334 8.00 23.75 3.58
N ARG A 335 9.09 24.54 3.43
CA ARG A 335 9.05 26.00 3.62
C ARG A 335 8.08 26.73 2.68
N LYS A 336 7.86 26.24 1.45
CA LYS A 336 6.86 26.82 0.54
C LYS A 336 5.44 26.56 1.04
N PHE A 337 5.19 25.36 1.56
CA PHE A 337 3.91 24.99 2.15
C PHE A 337 3.62 25.75 3.45
N ASP A 338 4.63 26.04 4.27
CA ASP A 338 4.47 26.88 5.46
C ASP A 338 3.85 28.25 5.11
N ILE A 339 4.32 28.89 4.02
CA ILE A 339 3.76 30.16 3.53
C ILE A 339 2.29 29.97 3.10
N MET A 340 1.96 28.84 2.48
CA MET A 340 0.59 28.54 2.07
C MET A 340 -0.32 28.35 3.28
N VAL A 341 0.13 27.61 4.30
CA VAL A 341 -0.58 27.39 5.57
C VAL A 341 -0.78 28.72 6.32
N GLU A 342 0.23 29.59 6.35
CA GLU A 342 0.11 30.92 6.96
C GLU A 342 -0.98 31.78 6.31
N LYS A 343 -1.19 31.62 4.99
CA LYS A 343 -2.19 32.35 4.22
C LYS A 343 -3.56 31.67 4.17
N ALA A 344 -3.62 30.35 4.37
CA ALA A 344 -4.82 29.54 4.23
C ALA A 344 -6.01 30.12 4.99
N GLU A 345 -5.87 30.30 6.31
CA GLU A 345 -6.95 30.72 7.20
C GLU A 345 -7.49 32.11 6.89
N LYS A 346 -6.60 33.07 6.56
CA LYS A 346 -6.96 34.49 6.45
C LYS A 346 -7.25 34.96 5.04
N GLU A 347 -6.60 34.38 4.04
CA GLU A 347 -6.68 34.84 2.65
C GLU A 347 -7.47 33.87 1.77
N ILE A 348 -7.41 32.55 2.00
CA ILE A 348 -7.88 31.56 1.02
C ILE A 348 -9.20 30.88 1.42
N LEU A 349 -9.32 30.34 2.65
CA LEU A 349 -10.56 29.71 3.12
C LEU A 349 -11.79 30.63 2.98
N PRO A 350 -11.70 31.96 3.26
CA PRO A 350 -12.84 32.86 3.06
C PRO A 350 -13.30 33.01 1.60
N LEU A 351 -12.50 32.57 0.62
CA LEU A 351 -12.84 32.59 -0.81
C LEU A 351 -13.62 31.34 -1.24
N LEU A 352 -13.70 30.30 -0.39
CA LEU A 352 -14.43 29.07 -0.70
C LEU A 352 -15.95 29.32 -0.70
N PRO A 353 -16.70 28.64 -1.57
CA PRO A 353 -18.06 29.07 -1.95
C PRO A 353 -19.14 28.72 -0.92
N TRP A 354 -18.84 27.98 0.15
CA TRP A 354 -19.84 27.53 1.15
C TRP A 354 -20.00 28.47 2.35
N GLY A 355 -19.11 29.44 2.52
CA GLY A 355 -19.18 30.44 3.58
C GLY A 355 -18.76 29.94 4.96
N LYS A 356 -18.57 30.88 5.89
CA LYS A 356 -17.94 30.65 7.20
C LYS A 356 -18.68 29.65 8.10
N ASP A 357 -20.01 29.59 8.01
CA ASP A 357 -20.84 28.72 8.85
C ASP A 357 -20.62 27.21 8.59
N PHE A 358 -20.05 26.88 7.42
CA PHE A 358 -19.68 25.53 7.01
C PHE A 358 -18.17 25.30 7.02
N GLU A 359 -17.40 26.19 7.66
CA GLU A 359 -15.97 26.03 7.90
C GLU A 359 -15.72 25.73 9.38
N GLU A 360 -14.62 25.03 9.69
CA GLU A 360 -14.25 24.77 11.09
C GLU A 360 -13.99 26.09 11.84
N ASP A 361 -14.36 26.13 13.12
CA ASP A 361 -14.29 27.38 13.91
C ASP A 361 -12.85 27.86 14.13
N GLU A 362 -11.92 26.90 14.19
CA GLU A 362 -10.48 27.12 14.23
C GLU A 362 -9.84 26.26 13.14
N PHE A 363 -9.04 26.88 12.28
CA PHE A 363 -8.32 26.13 11.25
C PHE A 363 -7.23 25.27 11.91
N MET A 364 -7.49 23.97 12.01
CA MET A 364 -6.48 23.02 12.44
C MET A 364 -5.40 22.93 11.38
N ARG A 365 -4.26 23.60 11.61
CA ARG A 365 -3.09 23.53 10.73
C ARG A 365 -2.69 22.07 10.51
N PRO A 366 -2.84 21.50 9.31
CA PRO A 366 -2.39 20.15 9.05
C PRO A 366 -0.86 20.11 9.16
N ASP A 367 -0.32 19.01 9.68
CA ASP A 367 1.11 18.73 9.56
C ASP A 367 1.37 18.32 8.11
N PHE A 368 1.55 19.32 7.23
CA PHE A 368 1.76 19.11 5.81
C PHE A 368 3.25 19.02 5.52
N SER A 369 3.72 17.79 5.33
CA SER A 369 5.12 17.52 5.01
C SER A 369 5.27 17.10 3.55
N SER A 370 6.12 17.81 2.80
CA SER A 370 6.59 17.36 1.48
C SER A 370 7.64 16.29 1.68
N LEU A 371 7.35 15.09 1.18
CA LEU A 371 8.19 13.92 1.36
C LEU A 371 8.73 13.42 0.03
N ASP A 372 10.05 13.28 -0.02
CA ASP A 372 10.72 12.57 -1.11
C ASP A 372 10.88 11.10 -0.69
N ILE A 373 10.16 10.20 -1.37
CA ILE A 373 10.24 8.76 -1.17
C ILE A 373 11.67 8.29 -1.43
N MET A 374 12.29 7.67 -0.42
CA MET A 374 13.55 6.95 -0.56
C MET A 374 13.31 5.47 -0.80
N THR A 375 12.29 4.90 -0.16
CA THR A 375 11.91 3.49 -0.30
C THR A 375 10.41 3.37 -0.13
N PHE A 376 9.75 2.60 -1.00
CA PHE A 376 8.36 2.25 -0.84
C PHE A 376 8.18 0.79 -1.28
N ALA A 377 7.92 -0.09 -0.32
CA ALA A 377 7.52 -1.45 -0.55
C ALA A 377 5.99 -1.50 -0.62
N THR A 378 5.46 -1.56 -1.84
CA THR A 378 4.03 -1.51 -2.15
C THR A 378 3.75 -2.25 -3.46
N SER A 379 2.48 -2.62 -3.68
CA SER A 379 2.00 -3.11 -4.98
C SER A 379 1.71 -1.99 -5.99
N GLY A 380 1.70 -0.73 -5.55
CA GLY A 380 1.57 0.44 -6.42
C GLY A 380 1.92 1.75 -5.70
N LEU A 381 2.59 2.67 -6.40
CA LEU A 381 2.99 3.95 -5.82
C LEU A 381 1.84 4.97 -5.81
N PRO A 382 1.34 5.38 -4.63
CA PRO A 382 0.40 6.49 -4.54
C PRO A 382 1.13 7.82 -4.78
N ILE A 383 0.36 8.91 -4.87
CA ILE A 383 0.90 10.28 -4.95
C ILE A 383 0.70 11.09 -3.67
N GLY A 384 -0.23 10.65 -2.83
CA GLY A 384 -0.53 11.19 -1.51
C GLY A 384 -0.99 10.07 -0.58
N ILE A 385 -0.89 10.28 0.73
CA ILE A 385 -1.29 9.30 1.75
C ILE A 385 -1.95 10.03 2.93
N ASN A 386 -3.09 9.51 3.42
CA ASN A 386 -3.79 9.95 4.63
C ASN A 386 -3.91 8.78 5.63
N ILE A 387 -3.07 8.78 6.66
CA ILE A 387 -2.92 7.65 7.60
C ILE A 387 -2.79 8.12 9.06
N PRO A 388 -3.04 7.26 10.07
CA PRO A 388 -3.36 5.82 9.99
C PRO A 388 -4.83 5.53 9.67
N ASN A 389 -5.17 4.38 9.09
CA ASN A 389 -6.57 4.01 8.75
C ASN A 389 -7.48 3.65 9.94
N TYR A 390 -6.95 3.70 11.16
CA TYR A 390 -7.70 3.44 12.39
C TYR A 390 -8.58 4.64 12.75
N LYS A 391 -9.91 4.45 12.67
CA LYS A 391 -10.91 5.52 12.89
C LYS A 391 -10.79 6.15 14.29
N ASP A 392 -10.68 5.31 15.31
CA ASP A 392 -10.45 5.70 16.70
C ASP A 392 -9.21 6.60 16.84
N ILE A 393 -8.09 6.22 16.23
CA ILE A 393 -6.86 7.03 16.25
C ILE A 393 -7.03 8.34 15.46
N LYS A 394 -7.64 8.32 14.27
CA LYS A 394 -7.89 9.54 13.48
C LYS A 394 -8.73 10.55 14.26
N GLU A 395 -9.76 10.08 14.95
CA GLU A 395 -10.70 10.94 15.69
C GLU A 395 -10.09 11.47 17.00
N GLU A 396 -9.34 10.66 17.74
CA GLU A 396 -8.84 11.03 19.07
C GLU A 396 -7.43 11.66 19.05
N GLN A 397 -6.56 11.20 18.15
CA GLN A 397 -5.14 11.55 18.13
C GLN A 397 -4.75 12.37 16.90
N GLY A 398 -5.59 12.37 15.86
CA GLY A 398 -5.35 13.00 14.56
C GLY A 398 -4.74 12.06 13.52
N PHE A 399 -4.32 12.62 12.41
CA PHE A 399 -3.73 11.92 11.26
C PHE A 399 -2.62 12.77 10.63
N LYS A 400 -1.87 12.20 9.68
CA LYS A 400 -0.96 12.98 8.82
C LYS A 400 -1.39 12.86 7.36
N ASN A 401 -1.28 13.98 6.65
CA ASN A 401 -1.38 14.06 5.20
C ASN A 401 0.02 14.21 4.63
N VAL A 402 0.32 13.37 3.65
CA VAL A 402 1.65 13.29 3.08
C VAL A 402 1.55 13.43 1.56
N CYS A 403 2.29 14.39 1.01
CA CYS A 403 2.45 14.55 -0.43
C CYS A 403 3.80 13.97 -0.89
N LEU A 404 3.75 13.06 -1.88
CA LEU A 404 4.93 12.33 -2.37
C LEU A 404 5.53 13.05 -3.58
N THR A 405 6.30 14.10 -3.31
CA THR A 405 6.72 15.09 -4.31
C THR A 405 7.61 14.52 -5.41
N ASN A 406 8.50 13.59 -5.07
CA ASN A 406 9.35 12.94 -6.08
C ASN A 406 8.62 11.86 -6.90
N VAL A 407 7.54 11.27 -6.38
CA VAL A 407 6.66 10.38 -7.15
C VAL A 407 5.88 11.21 -8.15
N LEU A 408 5.26 12.30 -7.70
CA LEU A 408 4.55 13.26 -8.55
C LEU A 408 5.43 13.81 -9.68
N SER A 409 6.64 14.29 -9.35
CA SER A 409 7.54 14.85 -10.36
C SER A 409 8.02 13.78 -11.36
N SER A 410 8.21 12.53 -10.91
CA SER A 410 8.61 11.45 -11.82
C SER A 410 7.56 11.17 -12.92
N ARG A 411 6.26 11.33 -12.61
CA ARG A 411 5.16 11.12 -13.57
C ARG A 411 5.18 12.10 -14.74
N THR A 412 5.85 13.24 -14.61
CA THR A 412 6.04 14.19 -15.72
C THR A 412 6.98 13.68 -16.80
N GLY A 413 7.73 12.61 -16.52
CA GLY A 413 8.53 11.90 -17.51
C GLY A 413 7.70 11.09 -18.52
N ASP A 414 6.40 10.90 -18.29
CA ASP A 414 5.52 10.29 -19.28
C ASP A 414 5.24 11.26 -20.44
N LYS A 415 5.79 10.93 -21.61
CA LYS A 415 5.64 11.70 -22.84
C LYS A 415 4.39 11.31 -23.64
N SER A 416 3.54 10.42 -23.12
CA SER A 416 2.29 10.06 -23.78
C SER A 416 1.41 11.30 -23.95
N ALA A 417 1.24 11.76 -25.19
CA ALA A 417 0.44 12.95 -25.52
C ALA A 417 -0.94 12.55 -26.05
N GLN A 418 -1.46 11.39 -25.62
CA GLN A 418 -2.79 10.95 -26.02
C GLN A 418 -3.80 12.03 -25.65
N PHE A 419 -4.66 12.38 -26.61
CA PHE A 419 -5.69 13.41 -26.50
C PHE A 419 -5.20 14.87 -26.43
N LEU A 420 -3.90 15.13 -26.58
CA LEU A 420 -3.35 16.50 -26.62
C LEU A 420 -2.96 16.91 -28.04
N THR A 421 -3.12 18.20 -28.33
CA THR A 421 -2.45 18.81 -29.48
C THR A 421 -0.94 18.90 -29.23
N GLN A 422 -0.14 19.12 -30.27
CA GLN A 422 1.30 19.31 -30.12
C GLN A 422 1.63 20.56 -29.28
N GLU A 423 0.82 21.61 -29.39
CA GLU A 423 0.96 22.85 -28.61
C GLU A 423 0.67 22.59 -27.11
N ASP A 424 -0.41 21.87 -26.81
CA ASP A 424 -0.76 21.50 -25.43
C ASP A 424 0.25 20.54 -24.81
N ALA A 425 0.80 19.62 -25.61
CA ALA A 425 1.86 18.71 -25.15
C ALA A 425 3.11 19.47 -24.73
N ALA A 426 3.51 20.50 -25.48
CA ALA A 426 4.63 21.37 -25.13
C ALA A 426 4.36 22.20 -23.87
N LEU A 427 3.13 22.70 -23.69
CA LEU A 427 2.72 23.38 -22.46
C LEU A 427 2.77 22.43 -21.25
N ARG A 428 2.27 21.20 -21.40
CA ARG A 428 2.32 20.18 -20.34
C ARG A 428 3.75 19.80 -19.98
N GLU A 429 4.64 19.63 -20.95
CA GLU A 429 6.07 19.37 -20.68
C GLU A 429 6.71 20.51 -19.89
N LYS A 430 6.35 21.76 -20.21
CA LYS A 430 6.90 22.94 -19.53
C LYS A 430 6.32 23.19 -18.14
N PHE A 431 5.02 23.00 -17.94
CA PHE A 431 4.31 23.44 -16.73
C PHE A 431 3.64 22.32 -15.94
N GLY A 432 3.63 21.09 -16.45
CA GLY A 432 2.90 19.97 -15.85
C GLY A 432 3.34 19.65 -14.42
N SER A 433 4.65 19.64 -14.15
CA SER A 433 5.18 19.41 -12.79
C SER A 433 4.71 20.48 -11.81
N THR A 434 4.84 21.75 -12.20
CA THR A 434 4.47 22.88 -11.33
C THR A 434 2.96 22.95 -11.12
N SER A 435 2.16 22.71 -12.17
CA SER A 435 0.71 22.64 -12.08
C SER A 435 0.26 21.53 -11.12
N LEU A 436 0.88 20.35 -11.21
CA LEU A 436 0.58 19.22 -10.35
C LEU A 436 1.00 19.46 -8.90
N GLU A 437 2.18 20.07 -8.66
CA GLU A 437 2.63 20.49 -7.31
C GLU A 437 1.62 21.44 -6.66
N ILE A 438 1.14 22.45 -7.40
CA ILE A 438 0.12 23.39 -6.93
C ILE A 438 -1.20 22.66 -6.65
N CYS A 439 -1.65 21.83 -7.59
CA CYS A 439 -2.91 21.09 -7.49
C CYS A 439 -2.93 20.22 -6.22
N VAL A 440 -1.88 19.42 -5.98
CA VAL A 440 -1.79 18.54 -4.82
C VAL A 440 -1.69 19.34 -3.52
N GLY A 441 -0.89 20.42 -3.51
CA GLY A 441 -0.80 21.30 -2.36
C GLY A 441 -2.16 21.85 -1.93
N LEU A 442 -2.95 22.32 -2.90
CA LEU A 442 -4.31 22.82 -2.65
C LEU A 442 -5.28 21.70 -2.28
N HIS A 443 -5.24 20.56 -2.98
CA HIS A 443 -6.11 19.41 -2.74
C HIS A 443 -5.98 18.88 -1.31
N GLU A 444 -4.77 18.66 -0.84
CA GLU A 444 -4.54 18.09 0.49
C GLU A 444 -4.76 19.12 1.63
N LEU A 445 -4.32 20.37 1.44
CA LEU A 445 -4.39 21.40 2.49
C LEU A 445 -5.76 22.07 2.56
N LEU A 446 -6.32 22.44 1.41
CA LEU A 446 -7.52 23.27 1.30
C LEU A 446 -8.72 22.53 0.71
N GLY A 447 -8.52 21.39 0.04
CA GLY A 447 -9.59 20.44 -0.25
C GLY A 447 -9.94 19.69 1.04
N HIS A 448 -9.22 18.59 1.31
CA HIS A 448 -9.47 17.73 2.48
C HIS A 448 -9.40 18.47 3.83
N GLY A 449 -8.52 19.47 3.95
CA GLY A 449 -8.37 20.24 5.19
C GLY A 449 -9.42 21.32 5.44
N SER A 450 -10.39 21.52 4.54
CA SER A 450 -11.48 22.49 4.69
C SER A 450 -12.85 21.84 4.81
N GLY A 451 -13.80 22.59 5.37
CA GLY A 451 -15.19 22.19 5.52
C GLY A 451 -15.49 21.55 6.88
N LYS A 452 -16.64 21.91 7.45
CA LYS A 452 -17.10 21.47 8.76
C LYS A 452 -18.17 20.39 8.64
N PHE A 453 -17.99 19.31 9.38
CA PHE A 453 -19.07 18.34 9.60
C PHE A 453 -19.98 18.82 10.73
N LEU A 454 -21.19 19.27 10.37
CA LEU A 454 -22.24 19.59 11.34
C LEU A 454 -22.73 18.29 12.00
N ARG A 455 -22.70 18.19 13.33
CA ARG A 455 -23.03 16.95 14.05
C ARG A 455 -23.57 17.17 15.45
N ARG A 456 -24.29 16.17 15.94
CA ARG A 456 -24.62 15.98 17.35
C ARG A 456 -23.50 15.24 18.07
N LYS A 457 -23.03 15.81 19.17
CA LYS A 457 -22.03 15.22 20.07
C LYS A 457 -22.66 14.15 20.97
N ASP A 458 -21.83 13.35 21.63
CA ASP A 458 -22.27 12.27 22.52
C ASP A 458 -23.06 12.78 23.74
N ASP A 459 -22.82 14.03 24.16
CA ASP A 459 -23.56 14.71 25.22
C ASP A 459 -24.94 15.26 24.77
N GLY A 460 -25.31 15.04 23.50
CA GLY A 460 -26.56 15.46 22.90
C GLY A 460 -26.55 16.88 22.31
N THR A 461 -25.48 17.66 22.51
CA THR A 461 -25.35 19.04 22.00
C THR A 461 -24.94 19.07 20.53
N LEU A 462 -25.27 20.15 19.81
CA LEU A 462 -24.82 20.35 18.42
C LEU A 462 -23.49 21.11 18.41
N ASN A 463 -22.60 20.80 17.46
CA ASN A 463 -21.36 21.57 17.25
C ASN A 463 -21.55 22.85 16.40
N PHE A 464 -22.79 23.27 16.19
CA PHE A 464 -23.17 24.45 15.42
C PHE A 464 -24.48 25.03 15.95
N ASP A 465 -24.80 26.27 15.52
CA ASP A 465 -26.05 26.95 15.87
C ASP A 465 -27.12 26.69 14.79
N PRO A 466 -28.16 25.89 15.06
CA PRO A 466 -29.17 25.53 14.06
C PRO A 466 -30.09 26.70 13.66
N GLU A 467 -30.14 27.77 14.46
CA GLU A 467 -30.92 28.96 14.13
C GLU A 467 -30.17 29.83 13.11
N LYS A 468 -28.84 29.91 13.23
CA LYS A 468 -27.98 30.71 12.34
C LYS A 468 -27.56 29.98 11.08
N VAL A 469 -27.12 28.73 11.19
CA VAL A 469 -26.57 27.98 10.05
C VAL A 469 -27.69 27.53 9.13
N LYS A 470 -27.70 28.05 7.91
CA LYS A 470 -28.66 27.69 6.85
C LYS A 470 -27.94 27.06 5.67
N ASN A 471 -28.58 26.07 5.06
CA ASN A 471 -28.09 25.49 3.82
C ASN A 471 -27.93 26.59 2.76
N PRO A 472 -26.72 26.81 2.21
CA PRO A 472 -26.44 27.97 1.35
C PRO A 472 -27.15 27.90 -0.01
N PHE A 473 -27.60 26.72 -0.43
CA PHE A 473 -28.31 26.51 -1.69
C PHE A 473 -29.83 26.64 -1.56
N THR A 474 -30.39 26.31 -0.40
CA THR A 474 -31.85 26.26 -0.20
C THR A 474 -32.38 27.30 0.78
N GLY A 475 -31.53 27.89 1.62
CA GLY A 475 -31.91 28.78 2.72
C GLY A 475 -32.60 28.08 3.91
N ASN A 476 -32.83 26.77 3.82
CA ASN A 476 -33.48 25.99 4.87
C ASN A 476 -32.48 25.61 5.99
N ALA A 477 -32.99 24.95 7.03
CA ALA A 477 -32.14 24.37 8.07
C ALA A 477 -31.10 23.41 7.46
N ALA A 478 -29.86 23.50 7.95
CA ALA A 478 -28.79 22.60 7.51
C ALA A 478 -29.01 21.17 8.04
N GLY A 479 -28.70 20.18 7.20
CA GLY A 479 -28.61 18.79 7.64
C GLY A 479 -27.32 18.56 8.44
N PHE A 480 -27.34 17.57 9.33
CA PHE A 480 -26.22 17.24 10.21
C PHE A 480 -26.18 15.74 10.51
N TYR A 481 -25.04 15.26 11.01
CA TYR A 481 -24.84 13.87 11.42
C TYR A 481 -25.34 13.66 12.86
N GLU A 482 -26.09 12.59 13.10
CA GLU A 482 -26.47 12.19 14.46
C GLU A 482 -25.33 11.45 15.18
N THR A 483 -25.47 11.27 16.49
CA THR A 483 -24.50 10.56 17.32
C THR A 483 -24.20 9.16 16.77
N GLY A 484 -22.93 8.85 16.54
CA GLY A 484 -22.46 7.59 15.96
C GLY A 484 -22.42 7.54 14.44
N GLU A 485 -22.93 8.55 13.75
CA GLU A 485 -22.87 8.67 12.29
C GLU A 485 -21.58 9.37 11.84
N SER A 486 -21.02 8.93 10.72
CA SER A 486 -19.88 9.58 10.04
C SER A 486 -20.11 9.71 8.53
N TYR A 487 -19.29 10.54 7.89
CA TYR A 487 -19.27 10.70 6.42
C TYR A 487 -19.27 9.34 5.69
N GLN A 488 -18.38 8.42 6.09
CA GLN A 488 -18.29 7.09 5.49
C GLN A 488 -19.55 6.26 5.71
N THR A 489 -20.15 6.29 6.90
CA THR A 489 -21.40 5.53 7.16
C THR A 489 -22.60 6.05 6.38
N LYS A 490 -22.61 7.34 6.01
CA LYS A 490 -23.71 7.97 5.28
C LYS A 490 -23.55 7.91 3.77
N PHE A 491 -22.34 8.15 3.28
CA PHE A 491 -22.05 8.14 1.85
C PHE A 491 -21.70 6.74 1.34
N THR A 492 -21.37 5.81 2.24
CA THR A 492 -21.15 4.38 1.95
C THR A 492 -20.16 4.18 0.80
N ASN A 493 -20.57 3.55 -0.29
CA ASN A 493 -19.73 3.30 -1.47
C ASN A 493 -19.32 4.55 -2.24
N LEU A 494 -19.97 5.70 -2.03
CA LEU A 494 -19.63 6.97 -2.68
C LEU A 494 -18.66 7.82 -1.86
N SER A 495 -18.37 7.47 -0.61
CA SER A 495 -17.63 8.36 0.29
C SER A 495 -16.28 8.77 -0.28
N SER A 496 -15.47 7.82 -0.76
CA SER A 496 -14.14 8.16 -1.26
C SER A 496 -14.21 8.99 -2.53
N ALA A 497 -14.94 8.53 -3.55
CA ALA A 497 -14.99 9.23 -4.84
C ALA A 497 -15.61 10.63 -4.74
N TYR A 498 -16.55 10.85 -3.82
CA TYR A 498 -17.15 12.16 -3.60
C TYR A 498 -16.18 13.12 -2.90
N GLU A 499 -15.45 12.64 -1.88
CA GLU A 499 -14.47 13.47 -1.16
C GLU A 499 -13.27 13.85 -2.04
N GLU A 500 -12.80 12.95 -2.92
CA GLU A 500 -11.74 13.26 -3.90
C GLU A 500 -12.18 14.28 -4.97
N CYS A 501 -13.49 14.34 -5.24
CA CYS A 501 -14.05 15.26 -6.23
C CYS A 501 -14.27 16.68 -5.65
N ARG A 502 -14.44 16.78 -4.33
CA ARG A 502 -14.59 18.05 -3.61
C ARG A 502 -13.29 18.83 -3.60
#